data_AF-A0A3D1DJC8-F1
#
_entry.id   AF-A0A3D1DJC8-F1
#
_cell.length_a   1.000
_cell.length_b   1.000
_cell.length_c   1.000
_cell.angle_alpha   90.00
_cell.angle_beta   90.00
_cell.angle_gamma   90.00
#
_symmetry.space_group_name_H-M   'P 1'
#
loop_
_entity.id
_entity.type
_entity.pdbx_description
1 polymer ?
#
loop_
_entity_poly.entity_id
_entity_poly.type
_entity_poly.pdbx_seq_one_letter_code
_entity_poly.pdbx_strand_id
1 'polypeptide(L)'
;MPAIDLGQFLDRLERSNLLTRDDLEALHAEIDPVRDVVQAEPLGRKLVRRGQLTGWQVQRLLSGRDDFQLGNYRLLDLLGRGGMGTVFKAEHVMLGRVV
;
A
#
# COMPACT_ATOMS: atom_id res chain seq x y z
N MET A 1 -13.55 -14.55 1.62
CA MET A 1 -12.89 -13.29 1.20
C MET A 1 -12.76 -13.35 -0.31
N PRO A 2 -13.20 -12.36 -1.10
CA PRO A 2 -12.92 -12.40 -2.51
C PRO A 2 -11.41 -12.27 -2.66
N ALA A 3 -10.77 -13.31 -3.21
CA ALA A 3 -9.37 -13.25 -3.57
C ALA A 3 -9.26 -12.25 -4.71
N ILE A 4 -8.81 -11.04 -4.42
CA ILE A 4 -8.49 -10.09 -5.50
C ILE A 4 -7.34 -10.68 -6.30
N ASP A 5 -7.46 -10.61 -7.62
CA ASP A 5 -6.37 -11.01 -8.50
C ASP A 5 -5.22 -10.00 -8.44
N LEU A 6 -4.08 -10.39 -9.02
CA LEU A 6 -2.88 -9.55 -9.05
C LEU A 6 -3.12 -8.23 -9.77
N GLY A 7 -3.88 -8.24 -10.86
CA GLY A 7 -4.18 -7.04 -11.66
C GLY A 7 -4.93 -6.00 -10.84
N GLN A 8 -6.00 -6.40 -10.16
CA GLN A 8 -6.77 -5.52 -9.28
C GLN A 8 -5.93 -4.96 -8.13
N PHE A 9 -4.97 -5.74 -7.61
CA PHE A 9 -4.06 -5.25 -6.58
C PHE A 9 -3.10 -4.19 -7.13
N LEU A 10 -2.52 -4.42 -8.31
CA LEU A 10 -1.62 -3.47 -8.97
C LEU A 10 -2.34 -2.17 -9.34
N ASP A 11 -3.53 -2.25 -9.92
CA ASP A 11 -4.35 -1.08 -10.25
C ASP A 11 -4.61 -0.20 -9.02
N ARG A 12 -4.93 -0.84 -7.88
CA ARG A 12 -5.14 -0.13 -6.61
C ARG A 12 -3.84 0.45 -6.06
N LEU A 13 -2.73 -0.28 -6.19
CA LEU A 13 -1.43 0.17 -5.73
C LEU A 13 -0.99 1.43 -6.50
N GLU A 14 -1.18 1.47 -7.81
CA GLU A 14 -0.91 2.67 -8.62
C GLU A 14 -1.78 3.85 -8.20
N ARG A 15 -3.09 3.62 -8.04
CA ARG A 15 -4.04 4.67 -7.61
C ARG A 15 -3.77 5.19 -6.21
N SER A 16 -3.16 4.38 -5.34
CA SER A 16 -2.93 4.70 -3.94
C SER A 16 -1.82 5.74 -3.70
N ASN A 17 -0.96 5.98 -4.69
CA ASN A 17 0.20 6.87 -4.60
C ASN A 17 1.17 6.53 -3.44
N LEU A 18 1.16 5.26 -3.00
CA LEU A 18 2.03 4.75 -1.95
C LEU A 18 3.46 4.52 -2.41
N LEU A 19 3.63 4.16 -3.68
CA LEU A 19 4.92 3.96 -4.32
C LEU A 19 5.26 5.14 -5.23
N THR A 20 6.55 5.43 -5.38
CA THR A 20 7.01 6.38 -6.38
C THR A 20 6.87 5.79 -7.79
N ARG A 21 6.97 6.63 -8.82
CA ARG A 21 7.00 6.16 -10.21
C ARG A 21 8.15 5.16 -10.43
N ASP A 22 9.32 5.46 -9.89
CA ASP A 22 10.51 4.61 -10.03
C ASP A 22 10.30 3.26 -9.33
N ASP A 23 9.68 3.26 -8.15
CA ASP A 23 9.33 2.01 -7.43
C ASP A 23 8.32 1.17 -8.23
N LEU A 24 7.34 1.80 -8.88
CA LEU A 24 6.34 1.11 -9.71
C LEU A 24 6.97 0.54 -10.98
N GLU A 25 7.85 1.28 -11.64
CA GLU A 25 8.57 0.80 -12.82
C GLU A 25 9.50 -0.38 -12.46
N ALA A 26 10.22 -0.29 -11.35
CA ALA A 26 11.03 -1.40 -10.83
C ALA A 26 10.16 -2.61 -10.48
N LEU A 27 8.97 -2.40 -9.91
CA LEU A 27 8.02 -3.46 -9.59
C LEU A 27 7.51 -4.16 -10.86
N HIS A 28 7.15 -3.41 -11.89
CA HIS A 28 6.70 -3.97 -13.18
C HIS A 28 7.80 -4.70 -13.93
N ALA A 29 9.05 -4.25 -13.84
CA ALA A 29 10.17 -4.96 -14.44
C ALA A 29 10.47 -6.29 -13.71
N GLU A 30 10.13 -6.38 -12.43
CA GLU A 30 10.37 -7.57 -11.61
C GLU A 30 9.22 -8.59 -11.69
N ILE A 31 7.99 -8.13 -11.91
CA ILE A 31 6.82 -8.99 -12.05
C ILE A 31 6.61 -9.28 -13.54
N ASP A 32 6.77 -10.53 -13.96
CA ASP A 32 6.33 -10.97 -15.28
C ASP A 32 4.89 -11.53 -15.15
N PRO A 33 3.83 -10.77 -15.46
CA PRO A 33 2.45 -11.23 -15.27
C PRO A 33 2.09 -12.47 -16.11
N VAL A 34 2.93 -12.86 -17.08
CA VAL A 34 2.74 -14.04 -17.93
C VAL A 34 3.45 -15.28 -17.38
N ARG A 35 4.55 -15.11 -16.63
CA ARG A 35 5.33 -16.23 -16.07
C ARG A 35 5.13 -16.45 -14.58
N ASP A 36 4.81 -15.40 -13.84
CA ASP A 36 4.72 -15.45 -12.38
C ASP A 36 3.29 -15.72 -11.92
N VAL A 37 3.09 -16.84 -11.21
CA VAL A 37 1.88 -17.09 -10.42
C VAL A 37 1.96 -16.28 -9.11
N VAL A 38 2.25 -14.99 -9.22
CA VAL A 38 2.32 -14.08 -8.06
C VAL A 38 0.90 -13.65 -7.72
N GLN A 39 0.45 -14.01 -6.52
CA GLN A 39 -0.83 -13.54 -5.99
C GLN A 39 -0.65 -12.22 -5.25
N ALA A 40 -1.74 -11.46 -5.07
CA ALA A 40 -1.74 -10.18 -4.39
C ALA A 40 -1.14 -10.23 -2.97
N GLU A 41 -1.42 -11.29 -2.21
CA GLU A 41 -0.91 -11.45 -0.85
C GLU A 41 0.62 -11.64 -0.76
N PRO A 42 1.24 -12.61 -1.47
CA PRO A 42 2.70 -12.73 -1.56
C PRO A 42 3.39 -11.44 -1.98
N LEU A 43 2.82 -10.73 -2.96
CA LEU A 43 3.36 -9.45 -3.43
C LEU A 43 3.32 -8.39 -2.33
N GLY A 44 2.18 -8.21 -1.67
CA GLY A 44 2.04 -7.29 -0.56
C GLY A 44 3.05 -7.59 0.56
N ARG A 45 3.23 -8.86 0.93
CA ARG A 45 4.25 -9.27 1.94
C ARG A 45 5.68 -8.95 1.48
N LYS A 46 5.98 -9.05 0.19
CA LYS A 46 7.28 -8.67 -0.38
C LYS A 46 7.52 -7.17 -0.25
N LEU A 47 6.54 -6.35 -0.62
CA LEU A 47 6.62 -4.88 -0.49
C LEU A 47 6.78 -4.43 0.96
N VAL A 48 6.12 -5.12 1.91
CA VAL A 48 6.29 -4.86 3.34
C VAL A 48 7.69 -5.19 3.83
N ARG A 49 8.26 -6.32 3.40
CA ARG A 49 9.64 -6.69 3.75
C ARG A 49 10.69 -5.72 3.21
N ARG A 50 10.38 -5.03 2.10
CA ARG A 50 11.22 -3.97 1.53
C ARG A 50 11.07 -2.61 2.22
N GLY A 51 10.12 -2.49 3.16
CA GLY A 51 9.81 -1.21 3.81
C GLY A 51 9.09 -0.22 2.90
N GLN A 52 8.67 -0.63 1.70
CA GLN A 52 7.94 0.23 0.76
C GLN A 52 6.47 0.43 1.19
N LEU A 53 5.89 -0.58 1.83
CA LEU A 53 4.53 -0.56 2.37
C LEU A 53 4.51 -1.02 3.83
N THR A 54 3.47 -0.66 4.57
CA THR A 54 3.15 -1.26 5.87
C THR A 54 2.18 -2.43 5.72
N GLY A 55 2.17 -3.33 6.69
CA GLY A 55 1.19 -4.43 6.71
C GLY A 55 -0.26 -3.92 6.71
N TRP A 56 -0.51 -2.80 7.37
CA TRP A 56 -1.81 -2.14 7.38
C TRP A 56 -2.21 -1.62 5.99
N GLN A 57 -1.29 -0.99 5.27
CA GLN A 57 -1.54 -0.52 3.89
C GLN A 57 -1.88 -1.68 2.94
N VAL A 58 -1.15 -2.78 3.03
CA VAL A 58 -1.45 -3.99 2.24
C VAL A 58 -2.83 -4.54 2.57
N GLN A 59 -3.18 -4.67 3.85
CA GLN A 59 -4.52 -5.13 4.26
C GLN A 59 -5.63 -4.22 3.72
N ARG A 60 -5.42 -2.89 3.75
CA ARG A 60 -6.36 -1.92 3.18
C ARG A 60 -6.51 -2.09 1.67
N LEU A 61 -5.41 -2.22 0.92
CA LEU A 61 -5.43 -2.48 -0.53
C LEU A 61 -6.18 -3.77 -0.88
N LEU A 62 -5.88 -4.86 -0.15
CA LEU A 62 -6.56 -6.14 -0.28
C LEU A 62 -8.07 -6.01 -0.01
N SER A 63 -8.46 -5.17 0.95
CA SER A 63 -9.86 -4.90 1.29
C SER A 63 -10.60 -3.97 0.32
N GLY A 64 -9.93 -3.45 -0.72
CA GLY A 64 -10.54 -2.54 -1.70
C GLY A 64 -10.40 -1.07 -1.39
N ARG A 65 -9.47 -0.68 -0.52
CA ARG A 65 -9.22 0.71 -0.16
C ARG A 65 -7.86 1.18 -0.67
N ASP A 66 -7.85 2.29 -1.38
CA ASP A 66 -6.70 2.96 -1.99
C ASP A 66 -6.44 4.35 -1.38
N ASP A 67 -7.19 4.76 -0.35
CA ASP A 67 -7.08 6.06 0.32
C ASP A 67 -6.04 6.06 1.46
N PHE A 68 -4.82 6.51 1.15
CA PHE A 68 -3.71 6.60 2.12
C PHE A 68 -3.13 8.00 2.28
N GLN A 69 -3.68 9.00 1.60
CA GLN A 69 -3.18 10.36 1.61
C GLN A 69 -4.13 11.25 2.43
N LEU A 70 -3.58 11.98 3.40
CA LEU A 70 -4.29 12.98 4.19
C LEU A 70 -3.50 14.30 4.15
N GLY A 71 -3.79 15.14 3.15
CA GLY A 71 -2.98 16.32 2.86
C GLY A 71 -1.53 15.94 2.59
N ASN A 72 -0.59 16.52 3.34
CA ASN A 72 0.84 16.24 3.23
C ASN A 72 1.29 14.96 3.95
N TYR A 73 0.35 14.18 4.49
CA TYR A 73 0.64 12.98 5.26
C TYR A 73 0.25 11.71 4.51
N ARG A 74 1.14 10.72 4.54
CA ARG A 74 0.88 9.34 4.12
C ARG A 74 0.52 8.52 5.35
N LEU A 75 -0.65 7.90 5.35
CA LEU A 75 -1.12 7.04 6.43
C LEU A 75 -0.31 5.74 6.45
N LEU A 76 0.29 5.44 7.59
CA LEU A 76 1.12 4.25 7.81
C LEU A 76 0.36 3.16 8.57
N ASP A 77 -0.47 3.54 9.54
CA ASP A 77 -1.22 2.58 10.36
C ASP A 77 -2.45 3.21 11.02
N LEU A 78 -3.41 2.38 11.43
CA LEU A 78 -4.54 2.76 12.27
C LEU A 78 -4.20 2.46 13.74
N LEU A 79 -4.02 3.51 14.54
CA LEU A 79 -3.68 3.37 15.97
C LEU A 79 -4.92 3.17 16.85
N GLY A 80 -6.05 3.75 16.45
CA GLY A 80 -7.27 3.62 17.24
C GLY A 80 -8.48 4.28 16.60
N ARG A 81 -9.66 3.81 16.97
CA ARG A 81 -10.94 4.39 16.56
C ARG A 81 -11.84 4.53 17.79
N GLY A 82 -12.36 5.72 18.03
CA GLY A 82 -13.23 6.02 19.17
C GLY A 82 -14.36 6.98 18.79
N GLY A 83 -15.18 7.36 19.79
CA GLY A 83 -16.35 8.22 19.58
C GLY A 83 -16.04 9.61 19.04
N MET A 84 -14.81 10.11 19.25
CA MET A 84 -14.36 11.45 18.81
C MET A 84 -13.53 11.42 17.52
N GLY A 85 -13.28 10.25 16.92
CA GLY A 85 -12.54 10.17 15.67
C GLY A 85 -11.68 8.91 15.50
N THR A 86 -10.84 8.95 14.47
CA THR A 86 -9.90 7.87 14.11
C THR A 86 -8.48 8.43 14.15
N VAL A 87 -7.60 7.74 14.87
CA VAL A 87 -6.19 8.11 15.06
C VAL A 87 -5.34 7.24 14.15
N PHE A 88 -4.54 7.88 13.30
CA PHE A 88 -3.62 7.21 12.40
C PHE A 88 -2.19 7.56 12.76
N LYS A 89 -1.29 6.60 12.54
CA LYS A 89 0.14 6.87 12.39
C LYS A 89 0.36 7.34 10.96
N ALA A 90 1.11 8.41 10.76
CA ALA A 90 1.36 8.92 9.43
C ALA A 90 2.79 9.43 9.25
N GLU A 91 3.20 9.62 8.00
CA GLU A 91 4.48 10.20 7.63
C GLU A 91 4.25 11.45 6.79
N HIS A 92 4.93 12.55 7.14
CA HIS A 92 4.90 13.75 6.33
C HIS A 92 5.74 13.56 5.06
N VAL A 93 5.11 13.54 3.89
CA VAL A 93 5.73 13.11 2.63
C VAL A 93 6.96 13.92 2.23
N MET A 94 6.96 15.23 2.48
CA MET A 94 8.13 16.09 2.15
C MET A 94 9.24 16.06 3.19
N LEU A 95 8.93 15.72 4.44
CA LEU A 95 9.88 15.83 5.56
C LEU A 95 10.38 14.47 6.04
N GLY A 96 9.77 13.37 5.59
CA GLY A 96 10.07 12.01 6.05
C GLY A 96 9.82 11.80 7.54
N ARG A 97 9.02 12.67 8.18
CA ARG A 97 8.79 12.64 9.63
C ARG A 97 7.53 11.85 9.95
N VAL A 98 7.68 10.82 10.78
CA VAL A 98 6.56 10.05 11.33
C VAL A 98 5.91 10.81 12.49
N VAL A 99 4.58 10.92 12.48
CA VAL A 99 3.73 11.56 13.50
C VAL A 99 2.53 10.68 13.89
#